data_AF-A0A6P9EYA5-F1
#
_entry.id   AF-A0A6P9EYA5-F1
#
_cell.length_a   1.000
_cell.length_b   1.000
_cell.length_c   1.000
_cell.angle_alpha   90.00
_cell.angle_beta   90.00
_cell.angle_gamma   90.00
#
_symmetry.space_group_name_H-M   'P 1'
#
loop_
_entity.id
_entity.type
_entity.pdbx_description
1 polymer ?
#
loop_
_entity_poly.entity_id
_entity_poly.type
_entity_poly.pdbx_seq_one_letter_code
_entity_poly.pdbx_strand_id
1 'polypeptide(L)'
;MGRGKVELKRIENKINRQVTFSKRRNGLLKKAYELSVLCDAEVAVIIFSSRGKLYEFGSAGIAKTLERYQQYCFTPLQDNGVDQRETQSWYQEVAKLKAKYESLQLTQRHLLGEDLGPLSVKELQNLEKQLEGALQLARQRKTQIMIEQMEELRKRERSLGDLNQQLKIKLEAEGHTLKAIQNFWNSTGTTTSAAENSNFHHHVHHSQTNPMECQPEPVLQIGYHHYDPSHEGSSAPKSMAGGHEANFISGWALSTPFKF
;
A
#
# COMPACT_ATOMS: atom_id res chain seq x y z
N MET A 1 -30.54 35.34 -28.56
CA MET A 1 -30.69 34.46 -29.74
C MET A 1 -29.75 33.28 -29.60
N GLY A 2 -30.27 32.06 -29.40
CA GLY A 2 -29.47 30.87 -29.09
C GLY A 2 -28.83 30.26 -30.33
N ARG A 3 -27.52 30.02 -30.29
CA ARG A 3 -26.75 29.29 -31.32
C ARG A 3 -27.07 27.79 -31.23
N GLY A 4 -27.99 27.31 -32.07
CA GLY A 4 -28.21 25.89 -32.38
C GLY A 4 -28.74 25.00 -31.25
N LYS A 5 -29.28 23.83 -31.63
CA LYS A 5 -29.66 22.76 -30.70
C LYS A 5 -28.40 22.07 -30.18
N VAL A 6 -28.37 21.74 -28.89
CA VAL A 6 -27.24 21.06 -28.23
C VAL A 6 -27.73 19.75 -27.61
N GLU A 7 -26.91 18.71 -27.64
CA GLU A 7 -27.19 17.40 -27.03
C GLU A 7 -27.17 17.47 -25.48
N LEU A 8 -28.04 16.72 -24.81
CA LEU A 8 -28.07 16.60 -23.35
C LEU A 8 -27.04 15.57 -22.87
N LYS A 9 -25.77 15.95 -22.95
CA LYS A 9 -24.64 15.19 -22.40
C LYS A 9 -23.65 16.11 -21.69
N ARG A 10 -22.68 15.52 -20.98
CA ARG A 10 -21.60 16.26 -20.34
C ARG A 10 -20.83 17.08 -21.40
N ILE A 11 -20.66 18.37 -21.14
CA ILE A 11 -19.83 19.25 -21.99
C ILE A 11 -18.38 19.01 -21.63
N GLU A 12 -17.58 18.46 -22.54
CA GLU A 12 -16.18 18.10 -22.26
C GLU A 12 -15.27 19.32 -22.09
N ASN A 13 -15.42 20.32 -22.97
CA ASN A 13 -14.64 21.55 -22.91
C ASN A 13 -14.91 22.31 -21.59
N LYS A 14 -13.87 22.46 -20.76
CA LYS A 14 -13.96 23.06 -19.43
C LYS A 14 -14.46 24.51 -19.44
N ILE A 15 -14.03 25.32 -20.42
CA ILE A 15 -14.41 26.73 -20.54
C ILE A 15 -15.90 26.83 -20.90
N ASN A 16 -16.32 26.11 -21.94
CA ASN A 16 -17.72 26.08 -22.36
C ASN A 16 -18.63 25.54 -21.27
N ARG A 17 -18.19 24.52 -20.53
CA ARG A 17 -18.92 23.97 -19.38
C ARG A 17 -19.07 25.00 -18.27
N GLN A 18 -18.03 25.75 -17.93
CA GLN A 18 -18.08 26.78 -16.88
C GLN A 18 -19.02 27.94 -17.26
N VAL A 19 -18.94 28.42 -18.51
CA VAL A 19 -19.82 29.48 -19.01
C VAL A 19 -21.27 29.01 -19.07
N THR A 20 -21.49 27.79 -19.57
CA THR A 20 -22.83 27.19 -19.65
C THR A 20 -23.42 26.93 -18.28
N PHE A 21 -22.64 26.39 -17.35
CA PHE A 21 -23.05 26.22 -15.95
C PHE A 21 -23.50 27.55 -15.35
N SER A 22 -22.68 28.60 -15.47
CA SER A 22 -23.01 29.91 -14.90
C SER A 22 -24.30 30.49 -15.48
N LYS A 23 -24.49 30.39 -16.80
CA LYS A 23 -25.72 30.87 -17.47
C LYS A 23 -26.95 30.03 -17.12
N ARG A 24 -26.86 28.69 -17.22
CA ARG A 24 -27.98 27.78 -16.97
C ARG A 24 -28.37 27.73 -15.50
N ARG A 25 -27.40 27.77 -14.58
CA ARG A 25 -27.66 27.91 -13.14
C ARG A 25 -28.48 29.16 -12.88
N ASN A 26 -28.03 30.33 -13.34
CA ASN A 26 -28.78 31.57 -13.16
C ASN A 26 -30.17 31.52 -13.82
N GLY A 27 -30.28 30.93 -15.01
CA GLY A 27 -31.57 30.73 -15.67
C GLY A 27 -32.52 29.83 -14.89
N LEU A 28 -32.01 28.74 -14.32
CA LEU A 28 -32.77 27.80 -13.48
C LEU A 28 -33.24 28.48 -12.19
N LEU A 29 -32.37 29.23 -11.51
CA LEU A 29 -32.75 29.96 -10.29
C LEU A 29 -33.82 31.04 -10.59
N LYS A 30 -33.70 31.75 -11.71
CA LYS A 30 -34.74 32.71 -12.15
C LYS A 30 -36.07 32.02 -12.41
N LYS A 31 -36.05 30.85 -13.07
CA LYS A 31 -37.28 30.08 -13.33
C LYS A 31 -37.89 29.53 -12.05
N ALA A 32 -37.09 29.05 -11.11
CA ALA A 32 -37.57 28.63 -9.80
C ALA A 32 -38.25 29.78 -9.03
N TYR A 33 -37.67 30.98 -9.10
CA TYR A 33 -38.28 32.18 -8.53
C TYR A 33 -39.61 32.54 -9.21
N GLU A 34 -39.64 32.62 -10.55
CA GLU A 34 -40.86 32.89 -11.30
C GLU A 34 -41.96 31.87 -10.96
N LEU A 35 -41.64 30.58 -10.90
CA LEU A 35 -42.58 29.52 -10.54
C LEU A 35 -43.11 29.69 -9.11
N SER A 36 -42.23 30.00 -8.15
CA SER A 36 -42.65 30.19 -6.76
C SER A 36 -43.65 31.33 -6.62
N VAL A 37 -43.45 32.43 -7.35
CA VAL A 37 -44.33 33.61 -7.30
C VAL A 37 -45.62 33.40 -8.09
N LEU A 38 -45.56 32.81 -9.29
CA LEU A 38 -46.71 32.66 -10.16
C LEU A 38 -47.72 31.62 -9.66
N CYS A 39 -47.23 30.58 -8.98
CA CYS A 39 -48.05 29.46 -8.53
C CYS A 39 -48.24 29.44 -7.00
N ASP A 40 -47.71 30.43 -6.28
CA ASP A 40 -47.63 30.44 -4.81
C ASP A 40 -47.07 29.13 -4.24
N ALA A 41 -46.02 28.63 -4.90
CA ALA A 41 -45.42 27.34 -4.59
C ALA A 41 -44.12 27.51 -3.79
N GLU A 42 -43.93 26.67 -2.76
CA GLU A 42 -42.65 26.55 -2.09
C GLU A 42 -41.65 25.81 -2.99
N VAL A 43 -40.58 26.48 -3.41
CA VAL A 43 -39.56 25.91 -4.31
C VAL A 43 -38.18 26.07 -3.70
N ALA A 44 -37.44 24.97 -3.63
CA ALA A 44 -36.02 24.95 -3.28
C ALA A 44 -35.19 24.30 -4.40
N VAL A 45 -34.03 24.88 -4.69
CA VAL A 45 -33.08 24.37 -5.68
C VAL A 45 -31.69 24.37 -5.06
N ILE A 46 -31.03 23.21 -5.05
CA ILE A 46 -29.67 23.02 -4.53
C ILE A 46 -28.78 22.52 -5.67
N ILE A 47 -27.66 23.20 -5.93
CA ILE A 47 -26.75 22.88 -7.03
C ILE A 47 -25.31 22.85 -6.50
N PHE A 48 -24.69 21.68 -6.57
CA PHE A 48 -23.25 21.52 -6.34
C PHE A 48 -22.49 21.59 -7.66
N SER A 49 -21.52 22.48 -7.73
CA SER A 49 -20.56 22.45 -8.85
C SER A 49 -19.62 21.25 -8.73
N SER A 50 -18.97 20.87 -9.83
CA SER A 50 -17.91 19.85 -9.84
C SER A 50 -16.72 20.17 -8.92
N ARG A 51 -16.62 21.40 -8.40
CA ARG A 51 -15.59 21.83 -7.44
C ARG A 51 -16.11 21.83 -5.99
N GLY A 52 -17.31 21.30 -5.73
CA GLY A 52 -17.93 21.26 -4.41
C GLY A 52 -18.60 22.57 -3.96
N LYS A 53 -18.50 23.66 -4.75
CA LYS A 53 -19.17 24.93 -4.39
C LYS A 53 -20.69 24.78 -4.48
N LEU A 54 -21.38 25.15 -3.39
CA LEU A 54 -22.83 25.20 -3.24
C LEU A 54 -23.42 26.47 -3.85
N TYR A 55 -24.52 26.31 -4.58
CA TYR A 55 -25.39 27.38 -5.04
C TYR A 55 -26.83 26.97 -4.76
N GLU A 56 -27.59 27.83 -4.10
CA GLU A 56 -28.93 27.50 -3.62
C GLU A 56 -29.91 28.64 -3.83
N PHE A 57 -31.19 28.27 -3.88
CA PHE A 57 -32.33 29.17 -3.85
C PHE A 57 -33.44 28.48 -3.05
N GLY A 58 -34.12 29.24 -2.20
CA GLY A 58 -35.34 28.79 -1.53
C GLY A 58 -36.31 29.95 -1.42
N SER A 59 -37.55 29.78 -1.88
CA SER A 59 -38.55 30.86 -1.87
C SER A 59 -38.89 31.33 -0.45
N ALA A 60 -38.95 30.41 0.52
CA ALA A 60 -39.14 30.71 1.95
C ALA A 60 -37.84 30.64 2.78
N GLY A 61 -36.70 30.50 2.11
CA GLY A 61 -35.40 30.20 2.72
C GLY A 61 -35.11 28.70 2.77
N ILE A 62 -33.89 28.32 2.37
CA ILE A 62 -33.52 26.91 2.16
C ILE A 62 -33.72 26.05 3.41
N ALA A 63 -33.36 26.58 4.60
CA ALA A 63 -33.48 25.87 5.86
C ALA A 63 -34.94 25.55 6.19
N LYS A 64 -35.87 26.50 5.99
CA LYS A 64 -37.30 26.28 6.25
C LYS A 64 -37.90 25.29 5.29
N THR A 65 -37.52 25.35 4.01
CA THR A 65 -38.00 24.40 3.01
C THR A 65 -37.46 23.00 3.27
N LEU A 66 -36.20 22.88 3.70
CA LEU A 66 -35.60 21.60 4.09
C LEU A 66 -36.23 21.05 5.37
N GLU A 67 -36.48 21.89 6.37
CA GLU A 67 -37.17 21.51 7.60
C GLU A 67 -38.59 21.02 7.28
N ARG A 68 -39.33 21.73 6.43
CA ARG A 68 -40.66 21.32 6.01
C ARG A 68 -40.62 20.01 5.20
N TYR A 69 -39.68 19.88 4.26
CA TYR A 69 -39.46 18.64 3.53
C TYR A 69 -39.17 17.48 4.48
N GLN A 70 -38.30 17.71 5.47
CA GLN A 70 -38.03 16.74 6.51
C GLN A 70 -39.29 16.41 7.30
N GLN A 71 -40.09 17.39 7.70
CA GLN A 71 -41.35 17.14 8.40
C GLN A 71 -42.34 16.35 7.53
N TYR A 72 -42.48 16.61 6.23
CA TYR A 72 -43.36 15.80 5.38
C TYR A 72 -42.83 14.39 5.09
N CYS A 73 -41.51 14.20 5.04
CA CYS A 73 -40.90 12.90 4.81
C CYS A 73 -40.73 12.07 6.10
N PHE A 74 -40.66 12.72 7.27
CA PHE A 74 -40.25 12.09 8.54
C PHE A 74 -41.25 12.32 9.70
N THR A 75 -42.24 13.21 9.57
CA THR A 75 -43.38 13.31 10.50
C THR A 75 -44.52 12.45 9.96
N PRO A 76 -45.16 11.61 10.78
CA PRO A 76 -46.20 10.69 10.33
C PRO A 76 -47.47 11.47 9.96
N LEU A 77 -47.57 11.96 8.72
CA LEU A 77 -48.88 12.00 8.08
C LEU A 77 -49.20 10.57 7.67
N GLN A 78 -50.13 10.00 8.43
CA GLN A 78 -50.87 8.79 8.04
C GLN A 78 -51.18 8.87 6.54
N ASP A 79 -50.92 7.79 5.81
CA ASP A 79 -51.24 7.57 4.38
C ASP A 79 -50.04 7.61 3.40
N ASN A 80 -49.12 6.63 3.49
CA ASN A 80 -48.58 5.86 2.35
C ASN A 80 -47.41 4.93 2.78
N GLY A 81 -47.70 3.62 2.90
CA GLY A 81 -46.99 2.71 3.81
C GLY A 81 -45.92 1.76 3.24
N VAL A 82 -45.27 2.02 2.11
CA VAL A 82 -44.25 1.08 1.57
C VAL A 82 -42.84 1.70 1.55
N ASP A 83 -42.61 2.79 0.81
CA ASP A 83 -41.26 3.40 0.70
C ASP A 83 -40.75 4.07 1.99
N GLN A 84 -41.66 4.47 2.89
CA GLN A 84 -41.33 5.07 4.18
C GLN A 84 -40.80 4.04 5.19
N ARG A 85 -41.25 2.78 5.11
CA ARG A 85 -40.76 1.71 5.99
C ARG A 85 -39.31 1.37 5.66
N GLU A 86 -38.98 1.31 4.38
CA GLU A 86 -37.61 1.05 3.93
C GLU A 86 -36.68 2.20 4.31
N THR A 87 -37.08 3.45 4.10
CA THR A 87 -36.23 4.61 4.45
C THR A 87 -35.99 4.71 5.96
N GLN A 88 -37.02 4.50 6.78
CA GLN A 88 -36.88 4.43 8.24
C GLN A 88 -36.05 3.22 8.69
N SER A 89 -36.19 2.07 8.02
CA SER A 89 -35.33 0.89 8.23
C SER A 89 -33.87 1.22 7.96
N TRP A 90 -33.57 1.88 6.83
CA TRP A 90 -32.21 2.29 6.47
C TRP A 90 -31.59 3.25 7.48
N TYR A 91 -32.33 4.25 7.95
CA TYR A 91 -31.83 5.15 9.01
C TYR A 91 -31.57 4.40 10.32
N GLN A 92 -32.46 3.48 10.69
CA GLN A 92 -32.27 2.67 11.89
C GLN A 92 -31.07 1.73 11.74
N GLU A 93 -30.85 1.15 10.56
CA GLU A 93 -29.70 0.31 10.24
C GLU A 93 -28.40 1.11 10.25
N VAL A 94 -28.38 2.30 9.67
CA VAL A 94 -27.22 3.21 9.71
C VAL A 94 -26.90 3.61 11.14
N ALA A 95 -27.91 3.93 11.96
CA ALA A 95 -27.71 4.24 13.37
C ALA A 95 -27.15 3.04 14.16
N LYS A 96 -27.72 1.84 13.94
CA LYS A 96 -27.23 0.59 14.53
C LYS A 96 -25.78 0.31 14.11
N LEU A 97 -25.45 0.50 12.84
CA LEU A 97 -24.12 0.27 12.30
C LEU A 97 -23.12 1.28 12.86
N LYS A 98 -23.51 2.55 12.96
CA LYS A 98 -22.69 3.60 13.57
C LYS A 98 -22.38 3.29 15.04
N ALA A 99 -23.38 2.89 15.83
CA ALA A 99 -23.16 2.49 17.22
C ALA A 99 -22.21 1.28 17.34
N LYS A 100 -22.34 0.29 16.45
CA LYS A 100 -21.41 -0.85 16.39
C LYS A 100 -19.99 -0.42 16.03
N TYR A 101 -19.84 0.49 15.06
CA TYR A 101 -18.54 1.03 14.65
C TYR A 101 -17.87 1.77 15.81
N GLU A 102 -18.60 2.65 16.49
CA GLU A 102 -18.09 3.41 17.64
C GLU A 102 -17.68 2.48 18.80
N SER A 103 -18.49 1.46 19.09
CA SER A 103 -18.15 0.43 20.09
C SER A 103 -16.90 -0.37 19.72
N LEU A 104 -16.76 -0.76 18.45
CA LEU A 104 -15.59 -1.48 17.96
C LEU A 104 -14.34 -0.60 17.99
N GLN A 105 -14.46 0.67 17.59
CA GLN A 105 -13.37 1.64 17.60
C GLN A 105 -12.91 1.94 19.02
N LEU A 106 -13.84 2.03 19.98
CA LEU A 106 -13.50 2.15 21.40
C LEU A 106 -12.74 0.91 21.91
N THR A 107 -13.21 -0.28 21.55
CA THR A 107 -12.52 -1.54 21.92
C THR A 107 -11.12 -1.61 21.32
N GLN A 108 -10.93 -1.15 20.08
CA GLN A 108 -9.62 -1.05 19.45
C GLN A 108 -8.70 -0.10 20.23
N ARG A 109 -9.20 1.08 20.63
CA ARG A 109 -8.43 2.03 21.44
C ARG A 109 -8.00 1.42 22.76
N HIS A 110 -8.90 0.71 23.46
CA HIS A 110 -8.55 -0.02 24.68
C HIS A 110 -7.44 -1.05 24.42
N LEU A 111 -7.55 -1.86 23.36
CA LEU A 111 -6.51 -2.85 22.99
C LEU A 111 -5.15 -2.21 22.64
N LEU A 112 -5.15 -0.95 22.20
CA LEU A 112 -3.93 -0.16 21.95
C LEU A 112 -3.40 0.54 23.22
N GLY A 113 -4.10 0.41 24.35
CA GLY A 113 -3.75 1.08 25.61
C GLY A 113 -4.23 2.52 25.72
N GLU A 114 -5.12 2.96 24.83
CA GLU A 114 -5.74 4.29 24.83
C GLU A 114 -7.09 4.27 25.56
N ASP A 115 -7.54 5.43 26.05
CA ASP A 115 -8.85 5.62 26.71
C ASP A 115 -9.17 4.61 27.83
N LEU A 116 -8.18 4.18 28.61
CA LEU A 116 -8.37 3.15 29.65
C LEU A 116 -9.11 3.64 30.92
N GLY A 117 -9.27 4.95 31.11
CA GLY A 117 -9.84 5.55 32.31
C GLY A 117 -11.25 5.08 32.71
N PRO A 118 -12.18 4.80 31.78
CA PRO A 118 -13.52 4.30 32.10
C PRO A 118 -13.59 2.82 32.50
N LEU A 119 -12.52 2.04 32.29
CA LEU A 119 -12.53 0.61 32.59
C LEU A 119 -12.24 0.34 34.07
N SER A 120 -12.91 -0.67 34.61
CA SER A 120 -12.64 -1.18 35.96
C SER A 120 -11.35 -1.99 36.02
N VAL A 121 -10.79 -2.17 37.22
CA VAL A 121 -9.58 -2.98 37.46
C VAL A 121 -9.73 -4.41 36.92
N LYS A 122 -10.91 -5.01 37.06
CA LYS A 122 -11.18 -6.37 36.55
C LYS A 122 -11.15 -6.41 35.01
N GLU A 123 -11.69 -5.39 34.36
CA GLU A 123 -11.68 -5.29 32.90
C GLU A 123 -10.28 -5.05 32.36
N LEU A 124 -9.47 -4.22 33.04
CA LEU A 124 -8.05 -4.04 32.71
C LEU A 124 -7.27 -5.35 32.83
N GLN A 125 -7.44 -6.11 33.91
CA GLN A 125 -6.78 -7.41 34.09
C GLN A 125 -7.17 -8.42 33.01
N ASN A 126 -8.45 -8.43 32.62
CA ASN A 126 -8.91 -9.29 31.54
C ASN A 126 -8.31 -8.86 30.18
N LEU A 127 -8.23 -7.56 29.91
CA LEU A 127 -7.62 -6.99 28.71
C LEU A 127 -6.12 -7.34 28.63
N GLU A 128 -5.40 -7.17 29.73
CA GLU A 128 -3.98 -7.54 29.86
C GLU A 128 -3.77 -9.02 29.55
N LYS A 129 -4.54 -9.91 30.18
CA LYS A 129 -4.47 -11.36 29.94
C LYS A 129 -4.76 -11.72 28.47
N GLN A 130 -5.72 -11.04 27.84
CA GLN A 130 -6.02 -11.26 26.42
C GLN A 130 -4.87 -10.83 25.52
N LEU A 131 -4.28 -9.65 25.77
CA LEU A 131 -3.15 -9.14 25.01
C LEU A 131 -1.90 -10.00 25.20
N GLU A 132 -1.62 -10.46 26.42
CA GLU A 132 -0.49 -11.34 26.71
C GLU A 132 -0.62 -12.68 25.98
N GLY A 133 -1.81 -13.30 26.02
CA GLY A 133 -2.07 -14.54 25.28
C GLY A 133 -1.94 -14.37 23.77
N ALA A 134 -2.50 -13.29 23.21
CA ALA A 134 -2.38 -12.98 21.78
C ALA A 134 -0.91 -12.73 21.37
N LEU A 135 -0.15 -12.01 22.20
CA LEU A 135 1.27 -11.74 21.98
C LEU A 135 2.10 -13.02 22.02
N GLN A 136 1.82 -13.93 22.97
CA GLN A 136 2.48 -15.22 23.06
C GLN A 136 2.24 -16.05 21.79
N LEU A 137 0.99 -16.15 21.33
CA LEU A 137 0.65 -16.86 20.10
C LEU A 137 1.32 -16.24 18.87
N ALA A 138 1.33 -14.90 18.77
CA ALA A 138 1.99 -14.20 17.66
C ALA A 138 3.51 -14.47 17.64
N ARG A 139 4.16 -14.43 18.80
CA ARG A 139 5.59 -14.76 18.93
C ARG A 139 5.87 -16.22 18.57
N GLN A 140 5.06 -17.15 19.08
CA GLN A 140 5.19 -18.57 18.76
C GLN A 140 5.06 -18.80 17.25
N ARG A 141 4.04 -18.20 16.61
CA ARG A 141 3.84 -18.33 15.16
C ARG A 141 4.99 -17.73 14.36
N LYS A 142 5.50 -16.56 14.77
CA LYS A 142 6.68 -15.93 14.15
C LYS A 142 7.90 -16.84 14.22
N THR A 143 8.18 -17.39 15.40
CA THR A 143 9.31 -18.32 15.60
C THR A 143 9.14 -19.57 14.75
N GLN A 144 7.94 -20.14 14.71
CA GLN A 144 7.64 -21.33 13.89
C GLN A 144 7.93 -21.08 12.41
N ILE A 145 7.43 -19.97 11.85
CA ILE A 145 7.68 -19.59 10.46
C ILE A 145 9.18 -19.38 10.21
N MET A 146 9.88 -18.74 11.14
CA MET A 146 11.33 -18.51 11.02
C MET A 146 12.12 -19.82 10.97
N ILE A 147 11.75 -20.80 11.79
CA ILE A 147 12.38 -22.14 11.79
C ILE A 147 12.10 -22.86 10.46
N GLU A 148 10.85 -22.84 9.99
CA GLU A 148 10.45 -23.45 8.71
C GLU A 148 11.25 -22.85 7.54
N GLN A 149 11.39 -21.52 7.50
CA GLN A 149 12.19 -20.83 6.47
C GLN A 149 13.68 -21.19 6.57
N MET A 150 14.23 -21.25 7.78
CA MET A 150 15.64 -21.65 7.98
C MET A 150 15.89 -23.07 7.48
N GLU A 151 14.98 -24.00 7.76
CA GLU A 151 15.10 -25.39 7.31
C GLU A 151 14.96 -25.52 5.79
N GLU A 152 14.04 -24.78 5.18
CA GLU A 152 13.89 -24.73 3.73
C GLU A 152 15.17 -24.21 3.05
N LEU A 153 15.76 -23.13 3.57
CA LEU A 153 17.00 -22.57 3.05
C LEU A 153 18.17 -23.56 3.19
N ARG A 154 18.32 -24.22 4.34
CA ARG A 154 19.35 -25.26 4.53
C ARG A 154 19.18 -26.44 3.59
N LYS A 155 17.93 -26.82 3.26
CA LYS A 155 17.66 -27.87 2.27
C LYS A 155 18.08 -27.43 0.86
N ARG A 156 17.79 -26.19 0.47
CA ARG A 156 18.22 -25.62 -0.81
C ARG A 156 19.74 -25.51 -0.90
N GLU A 157 20.40 -25.05 0.15
CA GLU A 157 21.86 -24.97 0.24
C GLU A 157 22.52 -26.34 -0.02
N ARG A 158 22.06 -27.40 0.67
CA ARG A 158 22.55 -28.76 0.44
C ARG A 158 22.33 -29.23 -1.00
N SER A 159 21.12 -29.05 -1.53
CA SER A 159 20.81 -29.45 -2.91
C SER A 159 21.66 -28.72 -3.96
N LEU A 160 21.93 -27.43 -3.76
CA LEU A 160 22.80 -26.65 -4.63
C LEU A 160 24.25 -27.08 -4.49
N GLY A 161 24.70 -27.38 -3.26
CA GLY A 161 26.03 -27.94 -2.99
C GLY A 161 26.25 -29.27 -3.73
N ASP A 162 25.29 -30.20 -3.64
CA ASP A 162 25.34 -31.49 -4.32
C ASP A 162 25.39 -31.32 -5.85
N LEU A 163 24.55 -30.43 -6.41
CA LEU A 163 24.54 -30.15 -7.84
C LEU A 163 25.86 -29.53 -8.31
N ASN A 164 26.40 -28.57 -7.55
CA ASN A 164 27.66 -27.93 -7.88
C ASN A 164 28.83 -28.91 -7.83
N GLN A 165 28.85 -29.83 -6.86
CA GLN A 165 29.83 -30.91 -6.80
C GLN A 165 29.74 -31.83 -8.03
N GLN A 166 28.54 -32.21 -8.46
CA GLN A 166 28.34 -33.00 -9.67
C GLN A 166 28.84 -32.28 -10.93
N LEU A 167 28.56 -30.98 -11.05
CA LEU A 167 29.03 -30.17 -12.17
C LEU A 167 30.56 -30.06 -12.18
N LYS A 168 31.19 -29.88 -11.01
CA LYS A 168 32.65 -29.86 -10.88
C LYS A 168 33.28 -31.17 -11.34
N ILE A 169 32.74 -32.32 -10.92
CA ILE A 169 33.24 -33.64 -11.36
C ILE A 169 33.11 -33.80 -12.88
N LYS A 170 31.97 -33.39 -13.47
CA LYS A 170 31.77 -33.45 -14.93
C LYS A 170 32.76 -32.55 -15.68
N LEU A 171 33.00 -31.34 -15.18
CA LEU A 171 33.96 -30.41 -15.78
C LEU A 171 35.39 -30.95 -15.72
N GLU A 172 35.79 -31.56 -14.61
CA GLU A 172 37.09 -32.22 -14.48
C GLU A 172 37.22 -33.41 -15.44
N ALA A 173 36.17 -34.22 -15.59
CA ALA A 173 36.14 -35.32 -16.55
C ALA A 173 36.26 -34.83 -18.01
N GLU A 174 35.52 -33.79 -18.39
CA GLU A 174 35.61 -33.18 -19.72
C GLU A 174 36.96 -32.48 -19.96
N GLY A 175 37.54 -31.86 -18.94
CA GLY A 175 38.90 -31.32 -18.99
C GLY A 175 39.96 -32.42 -19.20
N HIS A 176 39.75 -33.59 -18.59
CA HIS A 176 40.62 -34.76 -18.82
C HIS A 176 40.45 -35.34 -20.23
N THR A 177 39.22 -35.42 -20.76
CA THR A 177 39.00 -35.88 -22.14
C THR A 177 39.57 -34.91 -23.17
N LEU A 178 39.41 -33.59 -22.97
CA LEU A 178 40.04 -32.57 -23.82
C LEU A 178 41.57 -32.67 -23.81
N LYS A 179 42.18 -32.83 -22.63
CA LYS A 179 43.64 -33.05 -22.51
C LYS A 179 44.08 -34.35 -23.19
N ALA A 180 43.30 -35.43 -23.06
CA ALA A 180 43.59 -36.70 -23.72
C ALA A 180 43.51 -36.57 -25.25
N ILE A 181 42.51 -35.85 -25.78
CA ILE A 181 42.38 -35.56 -27.22
C ILE A 181 43.56 -34.70 -27.68
N GLN A 182 43.92 -33.63 -26.95
CA GLN A 182 45.08 -32.80 -27.30
C GLN A 182 46.38 -33.61 -27.34
N ASN A 183 46.60 -34.50 -26.36
CA ASN A 183 47.77 -35.38 -26.33
C ASN A 183 47.78 -36.39 -27.49
N PHE A 184 46.60 -36.89 -27.89
CA PHE A 184 46.44 -37.77 -29.06
C PHE A 184 46.76 -37.03 -30.37
N TRP A 185 46.27 -35.81 -30.55
CA TRP A 185 46.57 -34.98 -31.72
C TRP A 185 48.06 -34.62 -31.81
N ASN A 186 48.69 -34.29 -30.67
CA ASN A 186 50.13 -34.03 -30.60
C ASN A 186 50.97 -35.29 -30.91
N SER A 187 50.48 -36.49 -30.58
CA SER A 187 51.15 -37.76 -30.88
C SER A 187 50.94 -38.23 -32.33
N THR A 188 49.89 -37.76 -33.00
CA THR A 188 49.56 -38.13 -34.39
C THR A 188 50.20 -37.17 -35.40
N GLY A 189 50.65 -35.99 -34.96
CA GLY A 189 51.45 -35.05 -35.78
C GLY A 189 52.90 -35.48 -36.04
N THR A 190 53.39 -36.57 -35.43
CA THR A 190 54.79 -37.01 -35.54
C THR A 190 55.09 -38.03 -36.65
N THR A 191 54.17 -38.27 -37.59
CA THR A 191 54.42 -39.18 -38.72
C THR A 191 54.28 -38.52 -40.09
N THR A 192 54.74 -37.29 -40.27
CA THR A 192 55.24 -36.84 -41.59
C THR A 192 56.27 -35.71 -41.43
N SER A 193 57.37 -35.86 -42.18
CA SER A 193 58.51 -34.96 -42.38
C SER A 193 59.59 -34.90 -41.29
N ALA A 194 60.76 -35.36 -41.70
CA ALA A 194 62.04 -35.11 -41.07
C ALA A 194 62.43 -33.64 -41.17
N ALA A 195 63.15 -33.19 -40.15
CA ALA A 195 64.20 -32.16 -40.17
C ALA A 195 63.79 -30.72 -40.57
N GLU A 196 63.73 -29.83 -39.58
CA GLU A 196 64.71 -28.75 -39.36
C GLU A 196 64.09 -27.53 -38.64
N ASN A 197 64.72 -27.23 -37.51
CA ASN A 197 65.06 -25.90 -36.99
C ASN A 197 64.03 -24.99 -36.27
N SER A 198 64.64 -24.29 -35.31
CA SER A 198 64.24 -23.08 -34.59
C SER A 198 63.29 -23.17 -33.40
N ASN A 199 63.92 -22.94 -32.24
CA ASN A 199 63.35 -22.47 -30.99
C ASN A 199 62.29 -21.36 -31.20
N PHE A 200 61.13 -21.51 -30.55
CA PHE A 200 60.45 -20.38 -29.94
C PHE A 200 60.07 -20.73 -28.50
N HIS A 201 60.80 -20.10 -27.58
CA HIS A 201 60.41 -19.94 -26.19
C HIS A 201 59.03 -19.25 -26.14
N HIS A 202 58.04 -19.86 -25.49
CA HIS A 202 57.01 -19.11 -24.80
C HIS A 202 56.83 -19.67 -23.38
N HIS A 203 57.56 -19.01 -22.50
CA HIS A 203 57.30 -18.79 -21.09
C HIS A 203 55.80 -18.87 -20.76
N VAL A 204 55.35 -19.95 -20.11
CA VAL A 204 54.06 -19.94 -19.39
C VAL A 204 54.37 -19.94 -17.91
N HIS A 205 54.10 -18.77 -17.35
CA HIS A 205 54.19 -18.36 -15.97
C HIS A 205 53.73 -19.46 -15.00
N HIS A 206 54.67 -19.93 -14.18
CA HIS A 206 54.34 -20.66 -12.97
C HIS A 206 53.77 -19.64 -11.98
N SER A 207 52.47 -19.38 -12.09
CA SER A 207 51.77 -18.53 -11.13
C SER A 207 51.68 -19.27 -9.81
N GLN A 208 52.49 -18.78 -8.87
CA GLN A 208 52.53 -19.12 -7.47
C GLN A 208 51.14 -19.45 -6.90
N THR A 209 51.12 -20.54 -6.15
CA THR A 209 50.20 -20.76 -5.05
C THR A 209 50.25 -19.55 -4.10
N ASN A 210 49.34 -18.60 -4.28
CA ASN A 210 48.98 -17.69 -3.20
C ASN A 210 48.08 -18.48 -2.25
N PRO A 211 48.43 -18.67 -0.97
CA PRO A 211 47.43 -19.01 0.01
C PRO A 211 46.54 -17.78 0.13
N MET A 212 45.34 -17.83 -0.45
CA MET A 212 44.31 -16.86 -0.09
C MET A 212 43.94 -17.16 1.35
N GLU A 213 44.60 -16.42 2.23
CA GLU A 213 44.19 -16.03 3.56
C GLU A 213 42.66 -15.98 3.65
N CYS A 214 42.07 -16.82 4.51
CA CYS A 214 40.65 -16.76 4.83
C CYS A 214 40.35 -15.35 5.36
N GLN A 215 39.82 -14.47 4.49
CA GLN A 215 39.07 -13.32 4.93
C GLN A 215 37.83 -13.85 5.66
N PRO A 216 37.61 -13.52 6.94
CA PRO A 216 36.32 -13.79 7.56
C PRO A 216 35.29 -12.91 6.84
N GLU A 217 34.43 -13.52 6.04
CA GLU A 217 33.23 -12.84 5.54
C GLU A 217 32.42 -12.24 6.69
N PRO A 218 31.71 -11.13 6.46
CA PRO A 218 31.17 -10.32 7.53
C PRO A 218 30.14 -11.14 8.30
N VAL A 219 30.46 -11.42 9.56
CA VAL A 219 29.46 -11.78 10.56
C VAL A 219 28.39 -10.68 10.48
N LEU A 220 27.20 -11.03 10.02
CA LEU A 220 26.01 -10.20 10.24
C LEU A 220 25.81 -10.15 11.75
N GLN A 221 26.45 -9.17 12.37
CA GLN A 221 26.25 -8.77 13.74
C GLN A 221 24.86 -8.13 13.79
N ILE A 222 23.85 -8.98 13.94
CA ILE A 222 22.51 -8.56 14.31
C ILE A 222 22.67 -7.92 15.68
N GLY A 223 22.61 -6.59 15.70
CA GLY A 223 22.88 -5.77 16.86
C GLY A 223 22.03 -6.22 18.06
N TYR A 224 22.72 -6.59 19.13
CA TYR A 224 22.18 -6.36 20.46
C TYR A 224 22.34 -4.87 20.75
N HIS A 225 21.26 -4.11 20.62
CA HIS A 225 21.17 -2.84 21.34
C HIS A 225 21.01 -3.19 22.81
N HIS A 226 22.14 -3.19 23.52
CA HIS A 226 22.19 -3.03 24.96
C HIS A 226 21.69 -1.61 25.25
N TYR A 227 20.55 -1.50 25.91
CA TYR A 227 20.02 -0.23 26.40
C TYR A 227 20.56 -0.04 27.82
N ASP A 228 21.49 0.91 27.99
CA ASP A 228 21.89 1.44 29.29
C ASP A 228 21.57 2.94 29.28
N PRO A 229 20.77 3.48 30.24
CA PRO A 229 20.29 4.85 30.16
C PRO A 229 21.21 5.80 30.93
N SER A 230 21.82 6.77 30.25
CA SER A 230 22.23 8.01 30.91
C SER A 230 22.62 9.14 29.94
N HIS A 231 22.10 10.33 30.25
CA HIS A 231 22.48 11.70 29.87
C HIS A 231 21.97 12.36 28.58
N GLU A 232 21.02 13.29 28.83
CA GLU A 232 20.81 14.65 28.30
C GLU A 232 21.77 15.23 27.25
N GLY A 233 21.20 15.98 26.28
CA GLY A 233 21.83 17.20 25.77
C GLY A 233 21.74 17.47 24.25
N SER A 234 20.72 18.24 23.86
CA SER A 234 20.73 19.36 22.89
C SER A 234 21.52 19.33 21.55
N SER A 235 20.80 19.82 20.53
CA SER A 235 21.24 20.60 19.34
C SER A 235 21.39 19.89 17.98
N ALA A 236 20.70 20.46 16.99
CA ALA A 236 20.87 20.26 15.54
C ALA A 236 21.57 21.52 14.94
N PRO A 237 21.77 21.70 13.62
CA PRO A 237 21.84 20.77 12.46
C PRO A 237 23.05 21.06 11.51
N LYS A 238 23.34 20.19 10.51
CA LYS A 238 23.72 20.61 9.12
C LYS A 238 23.99 19.47 8.10
N SER A 239 23.24 19.56 6.99
CA SER A 239 23.48 19.28 5.56
C SER A 239 24.82 18.70 5.05
N MET A 240 24.76 17.67 4.18
CA MET A 240 25.21 17.58 2.75
C MET A 240 25.05 16.11 2.28
N ALA A 241 24.18 15.77 1.33
CA ALA A 241 24.28 15.85 -0.15
C ALA A 241 25.05 14.68 -0.81
N GLY A 242 24.38 14.01 -1.76
CA GLY A 242 24.87 12.92 -2.62
C GLY A 242 24.22 11.58 -2.27
N GLY A 243 23.17 11.08 -2.92
CA GLY A 243 22.89 11.05 -4.35
C GLY A 243 23.37 9.70 -4.89
N HIS A 244 22.48 8.71 -4.99
CA HIS A 244 22.39 7.71 -6.07
C HIS A 244 21.15 6.83 -5.84
N GLU A 245 20.39 6.68 -6.90
CA GLU A 245 19.08 6.04 -7.03
C GLU A 245 19.16 4.52 -6.84
N ALA A 246 18.15 3.92 -6.20
CA ALA A 246 17.15 3.08 -6.88
C ALA A 246 16.41 2.15 -5.90
N ASN A 247 15.08 2.21 -6.02
CA ASN A 247 14.13 1.09 -5.84
C ASN A 247 14.03 0.42 -4.47
N PHE A 248 13.20 0.98 -3.58
CA PHE A 248 12.34 0.13 -2.76
C PHE A 248 10.92 0.69 -2.67
N ILE A 249 9.98 -0.23 -2.88
CA ILE A 249 8.54 -0.06 -3.00
C ILE A 249 7.96 0.50 -1.71
N SER A 250 7.36 1.68 -1.80
CA SER A 250 6.56 2.29 -0.75
C SER A 250 5.15 1.67 -0.70
N GLY A 251 4.88 0.90 0.35
CA GLY A 251 3.56 0.54 0.86
C GLY A 251 3.80 0.06 2.28
N TRP A 252 3.16 0.54 3.34
CA TRP A 252 1.75 0.84 3.53
C TRP A 252 1.61 2.09 4.40
N ALA A 253 0.96 3.14 3.89
CA ALA A 253 0.47 4.25 4.69
C ALA A 253 -1.05 4.29 4.55
N LEU A 254 -1.77 3.77 5.56
CA LEU A 254 -3.21 3.97 5.70
C LEU A 254 -3.45 5.43 6.12
N SER A 255 -3.55 6.30 5.13
CA SER A 255 -4.04 7.67 5.31
C SER A 255 -5.56 7.65 5.35
N THR A 256 -6.15 7.72 6.54
CA THR A 256 -7.54 8.12 6.73
C THR A 256 -7.65 9.65 6.66
N PRO A 257 -8.66 10.17 5.95
CA PRO A 257 -9.25 11.42 6.37
C PRO A 257 -10.78 11.30 6.35
N PHE A 258 -11.35 10.96 7.50
CA PHE A 258 -12.71 11.37 7.82
C PHE A 258 -12.63 12.34 9.01
N LYS A 259 -12.68 13.62 8.69
CA LYS A 259 -13.11 14.66 9.62
C LYS A 259 -14.62 14.81 9.44
N PHE A 260 -15.36 14.63 10.53
CA PHE A 260 -16.59 15.38 10.76
C PHE A 260 -16.21 16.62 11.58
#